data_AF-A0A7V1V645-F1
#
_entry.id   AF-A0A7V1V645-F1
#
_cell.length_a   1.000
_cell.length_b   1.000
_cell.length_c   1.000
_cell.angle_alpha   90.00
_cell.angle_beta   90.00
_cell.angle_gamma   90.00
#
_symmetry.space_group_name_H-M   'P 1'
#
loop_
_entity.id
_entity.type
_entity.pdbx_description
1 polymer ?
#
loop_
_entity_poly.entity_id
_entity_poly.type
_entity_poly.pdbx_seq_one_letter_code
_entity_poly.pdbx_strand_id
1 'polypeptide(L)'
;MLQPKLKSKVKCTDREVGEITRVIVDPLSREVSHIVVGNGAARVERQVPTAEIQTVTEGTVQLRTRAADLDRFPEFRRDEYVTTHEVEIAHLEDKLRVEAGEVLVPLPVLERDVKRRAFFTNLTHAVGILMGLPLVYPVLKYLMKPMYQPFDNGWIKIGNVARIKTDDVGVQFKFKKKVKEAFMPEAEIDKNVWVLKASAATLEKVYKGKDMDFKDLSGRLVWTNKPDFPYIAFSGKCPHLGCGYKWRKHKLLGEVFLCPCHLSIYDAGGKVLDGPAPRPLDPLPVRVSANGDLEIIDMEFKAGTKARVRIV
;
A
#
# COMPACT_ATOMS: atom_id res chain seq x y z
N MET A 1 58.85 30.41 16.44
CA MET A 1 57.79 31.25 17.03
C MET A 1 57.26 30.55 18.27
N LEU A 2 57.06 31.27 19.38
CA LEU A 2 56.42 30.71 20.58
C LEU A 2 54.94 30.44 20.26
N GLN A 3 54.50 29.20 20.40
CA GLN A 3 53.08 28.85 20.27
C GLN A 3 52.33 29.29 21.54
N PRO A 4 51.10 29.84 21.42
CA PRO A 4 50.28 30.17 22.56
C PRO A 4 49.96 28.91 23.37
N LYS A 5 50.32 28.90 24.65
CA LYS A 5 50.04 27.77 25.56
C LYS A 5 48.63 27.89 26.14
N LEU A 6 47.99 26.75 26.37
CA LEU A 6 46.71 26.66 27.09
C LEU A 6 46.82 27.27 28.49
N LYS A 7 45.70 27.80 29.00
CA LYS A 7 45.61 28.51 30.30
C LYS A 7 46.50 29.76 30.40
N SER A 8 47.09 30.21 29.29
CA SER A 8 47.76 31.52 29.26
C SER A 8 46.72 32.62 29.39
N LYS A 9 47.04 33.64 30.19
CA LYS A 9 46.18 34.82 30.34
C LYS A 9 46.14 35.62 29.06
N VAL A 10 44.95 36.02 28.64
CA VAL A 10 44.73 36.82 27.43
C VAL A 10 44.50 38.27 27.84
N LYS A 11 45.37 39.15 27.37
CA LYS A 11 45.29 40.59 27.59
C LYS A 11 45.02 41.32 26.28
N CYS A 12 43.97 42.12 26.26
CA CYS A 12 43.75 43.11 25.22
C CYS A 12 44.62 44.36 25.50
N THR A 13 44.61 45.31 24.57
CA THR A 13 45.36 46.57 24.69
C THR A 13 44.98 47.42 25.91
N ASP A 14 43.78 47.22 26.44
CA ASP A 14 43.16 47.99 27.53
C ASP A 14 43.00 47.21 28.84
N ARG A 15 42.67 45.92 28.79
CA ARG A 15 42.49 45.08 30.00
C ARG A 15 42.70 43.57 29.76
N GLU A 16 42.85 42.82 30.86
CA GLU A 16 42.80 41.35 30.86
C GLU A 16 41.35 40.88 30.58
N VAL A 17 41.18 39.96 29.64
CA VAL A 17 39.85 39.53 29.15
C VAL A 17 39.51 38.08 29.51
N GLY A 18 40.50 37.24 29.79
CA GLY A 18 40.29 35.84 30.15
C GLY A 18 41.54 35.00 29.99
N GLU A 19 41.34 33.72 29.69
CA GLU A 19 42.39 32.73 29.43
C GLU A 19 42.10 31.95 28.15
N ILE A 20 43.13 31.30 27.60
CA ILE A 20 42.98 30.39 26.48
C ILE A 20 42.44 29.06 27.01
N THR A 21 41.20 28.72 26.63
CA THR A 21 40.58 27.45 27.02
C THR A 21 40.90 26.34 26.04
N ARG A 22 40.96 26.65 24.73
CA ARG A 22 41.18 25.68 23.63
C ARG A 22 41.90 26.32 22.45
N VAL A 23 42.42 25.48 21.56
CA VAL A 23 43.12 25.92 20.36
C VAL A 23 42.51 25.26 19.13
N ILE A 24 42.23 26.04 18.09
CA ILE A 24 41.68 25.55 16.82
C ILE A 24 42.79 25.52 15.79
N VAL A 25 42.95 24.36 15.16
CA VAL A 25 43.97 24.11 14.14
C VAL A 25 43.29 24.00 12.79
N ASP A 26 43.90 24.63 11.79
CA ASP A 26 43.50 24.40 10.41
C ASP A 26 44.13 23.08 9.91
N PRO A 27 43.33 22.09 9.50
CA PRO A 27 43.83 20.78 9.06
C PRO A 27 44.70 20.85 7.80
N LEU A 28 44.55 21.89 6.96
CA LEU A 28 45.32 22.03 5.72
C LEU A 28 46.70 22.62 5.97
N SER A 29 46.78 23.75 6.69
CA SER A 29 48.05 24.39 7.05
C SER A 29 48.79 23.68 8.18
N ARG A 30 48.08 22.92 9.02
CA ARG A 30 48.59 22.29 10.26
C ARG A 30 49.13 23.30 11.26
N GLU A 31 48.60 24.52 11.21
CA GLU A 31 48.93 25.61 12.11
C GLU A 31 47.71 26.03 12.93
N VAL A 32 47.97 26.69 14.05
CA VAL A 32 46.92 27.26 14.88
C VAL A 32 46.28 28.43 14.13
N SER A 33 45.01 28.26 13.75
CA SER A 33 44.26 29.31 13.07
C SER A 33 43.59 30.25 14.06
N HIS A 34 43.04 29.71 15.15
CA HIS A 34 42.33 30.49 16.16
C HIS A 34 42.64 29.98 17.57
N ILE A 35 42.55 30.89 18.54
CA ILE A 35 42.52 30.57 19.97
C ILE A 35 41.10 30.81 20.50
N VAL A 36 40.66 29.96 21.43
CA VAL A 36 39.38 30.14 22.10
C VAL A 36 39.63 30.85 23.43
N VAL A 37 39.05 32.04 23.57
CA VAL A 37 39.20 32.87 24.77
C VAL A 37 37.94 32.79 25.60
N GLY A 38 38.09 32.39 26.85
CA GLY A 38 37.03 32.31 27.84
C GLY A 38 37.49 32.90 29.16
N ASN A 39 36.56 33.44 29.94
CA ASN A 39 36.78 33.72 31.35
C ASN A 39 36.01 32.64 32.11
N GLY A 40 36.56 31.98 33.12
CA GLY A 40 35.93 30.83 33.79
C GLY A 40 34.51 31.06 34.35
N ALA A 41 34.02 32.31 34.36
CA ALA A 41 32.65 32.70 34.71
C ALA A 41 31.75 33.10 33.50
N ALA A 42 32.31 33.27 32.30
CA ALA A 42 31.59 33.69 31.10
C ALA A 42 30.86 32.50 30.45
N ARG A 43 29.58 32.70 30.11
CA ARG A 43 28.77 31.70 29.38
C ARG A 43 29.13 31.54 27.91
N VAL A 44 29.89 32.49 27.34
CA VAL A 44 30.18 32.54 25.91
C VAL A 44 31.70 32.66 25.71
N GLU A 45 32.29 31.65 25.07
CA GLU A 45 33.68 31.66 24.62
C GLU A 45 33.75 32.23 23.20
N ARG A 46 34.81 32.97 22.87
CA ARG A 46 34.99 33.65 21.58
C ARG A 46 36.18 33.08 20.81
N GLN A 47 36.04 32.96 19.49
CA GLN A 47 37.09 32.46 18.60
C GLN A 47 37.93 33.62 18.07
N VAL A 48 39.14 33.79 18.57
CA VAL A 48 40.03 34.88 18.16
C VAL A 48 41.07 34.37 17.15
N PRO A 49 41.16 34.93 15.94
CA PRO A 49 42.18 34.56 14.97
C PRO A 49 43.60 34.79 15.51
N THR A 50 44.55 33.92 15.18
CA THR A 50 45.96 34.10 15.59
C THR A 50 46.61 35.36 15.01
N ALA A 51 46.07 35.91 13.92
CA ALA A 51 46.50 37.18 13.35
C ALA A 51 46.37 38.38 14.32
N GLU A 52 45.45 38.30 15.28
CA GLU A 52 45.24 39.34 16.30
C GLU A 52 46.25 39.26 17.45
N ILE A 53 47.09 38.21 17.50
CA ILE A 53 48.12 38.07 18.52
C ILE A 53 49.29 38.99 18.19
N GLN A 54 49.63 39.89 19.12
CA GLN A 54 50.76 40.79 19.00
C GLN A 54 52.04 40.16 19.54
N THR A 55 51.97 39.56 20.73
CA THR A 55 53.13 39.01 21.43
C THR A 55 52.70 37.85 22.32
N VAL A 56 53.54 36.80 22.36
CA VAL A 56 53.36 35.63 23.23
C VAL A 56 54.54 35.60 24.19
N THR A 57 54.27 35.80 25.48
CA THR A 57 55.25 35.65 26.57
C THR A 57 54.96 34.39 27.38
N GLU A 58 55.82 34.02 28.33
CA GLU A 58 55.57 32.88 29.21
C GLU A 58 54.30 33.11 30.04
N GLY A 59 53.20 32.43 29.66
CA GLY A 59 51.92 32.44 30.39
C GLY A 59 51.01 33.64 30.10
N THR A 60 51.33 34.53 29.16
CA THR A 60 50.44 35.63 28.75
C THR A 60 50.48 35.83 27.23
N VAL A 61 49.29 36.00 26.63
CA VAL A 61 49.10 36.31 25.20
C VAL A 61 48.50 37.70 25.09
N GLN A 62 49.19 38.59 24.38
CA GLN A 62 48.74 39.97 24.16
C GLN A 62 48.09 40.10 22.78
N LEU A 63 46.85 40.57 22.76
CA LEU A 63 46.07 40.83 21.55
C LEU A 63 46.21 42.29 21.10
N ARG A 64 46.11 42.52 19.80
CA ARG A 64 46.08 43.85 19.17
C ARG A 64 44.74 44.57 19.38
N THR A 65 43.69 43.81 19.67
CA THR A 65 42.31 44.28 19.81
C THR A 65 42.04 44.93 21.18
N ARG A 66 41.02 45.79 21.27
CA ARG A 66 40.48 46.29 22.55
C ARG A 66 39.47 45.29 23.11
N ALA A 67 39.28 45.27 24.43
CA ALA A 67 38.36 44.32 25.05
C ALA A 67 36.90 44.48 24.59
N ALA A 68 36.47 45.70 24.23
CA ALA A 68 35.12 45.96 23.72
C ALA A 68 34.86 45.37 22.32
N ASP A 69 35.92 45.12 21.54
CA ASP A 69 35.80 44.58 20.18
C ASP A 69 35.85 43.04 20.18
N LEU A 70 36.09 42.40 21.33
CA LEU A 70 36.14 40.94 21.46
C LEU A 70 34.79 40.28 21.13
N ASP A 71 33.68 40.97 21.40
CA ASP A 71 32.32 40.50 21.10
C ASP A 71 32.02 40.42 19.59
N ARG A 72 32.86 41.05 18.74
CA ARG A 72 32.73 40.97 17.28
C ARG A 72 33.20 39.62 16.73
N PHE A 73 34.00 38.89 17.49
CA PHE A 73 34.47 37.58 17.06
C PHE A 73 33.37 36.52 17.21
N PRO A 74 33.35 35.49 16.31
CA PRO A 74 32.37 34.42 16.37
C PRO A 74 32.35 33.72 17.71
N GLU A 75 31.16 33.30 18.14
CA GLU A 75 30.99 32.43 19.31
C GLU A 75 31.60 31.06 19.02
N PHE A 76 32.24 30.48 20.02
CA PHE A 76 32.74 29.13 19.94
C PHE A 76 31.59 28.13 20.13
N ARG A 77 31.31 27.34 19.08
CA ARG A 77 30.28 26.31 19.06
C ARG A 77 30.92 24.93 19.01
N ARG A 78 30.86 24.20 20.12
CA ARG A 78 31.62 22.96 20.29
C ARG A 78 31.25 21.86 19.28
N ASP A 79 30.00 21.84 18.82
CA ASP A 79 29.42 20.91 17.85
C ASP A 79 29.98 21.07 16.43
N GLU A 80 30.61 22.19 16.11
CA GLU A 80 31.24 22.42 14.80
C GLU A 80 32.67 21.88 14.70
N TYR A 81 33.22 21.34 15.80
CA TYR A 81 34.60 20.88 15.89
C TYR A 81 34.70 19.45 16.43
N VAL A 82 35.78 18.76 16.08
CA VAL A 82 36.17 17.45 16.61
C VAL A 82 37.53 17.55 17.28
N THR A 83 37.78 16.70 18.27
CA THR A 83 39.12 16.62 18.87
C THR A 83 40.05 15.79 17.99
N THR A 84 41.35 15.97 18.17
CA THR A 84 42.39 15.13 17.54
C THR A 84 42.33 13.65 17.96
N HIS A 85 41.57 13.31 19.01
CA HIS A 85 41.28 11.91 19.38
C HIS A 85 40.13 11.30 18.57
N GLU A 86 39.20 12.12 18.11
CA GLU A 86 38.04 11.68 17.32
C GLU A 86 38.39 11.57 15.83
N VAL A 87 39.34 12.41 15.37
CA VAL A 87 39.85 12.41 14.00
C VAL A 87 41.37 12.52 14.03
N GLU A 88 42.04 11.43 13.65
CA GLU A 88 43.50 11.42 13.48
C GLU A 88 43.89 12.19 12.22
N ILE A 89 44.61 13.31 12.41
CA ILE A 89 45.29 14.00 11.31
C ILE A 89 46.74 13.56 11.30
N ALA A 90 47.15 12.87 10.24
CA ALA A 90 48.51 12.41 10.08
C ALA A 90 49.52 13.57 10.21
N HIS A 91 50.55 13.38 11.04
CA HIS A 91 51.67 14.31 11.26
C HIS A 91 51.30 15.66 11.91
N LEU A 92 50.15 15.76 12.58
CA LEU A 92 49.80 16.98 13.32
C LEU A 92 50.61 17.12 14.62
N GLU A 93 50.89 16.00 15.28
CA GLU A 93 51.65 15.92 16.53
C GLU A 93 53.12 16.36 16.36
N ASP A 94 53.67 16.21 15.16
CA ASP A 94 55.04 16.61 14.83
C ASP A 94 55.24 18.15 14.88
N LYS A 95 54.14 18.91 14.76
CA LYS A 95 54.16 20.39 14.66
C LYS A 95 53.50 21.11 15.84
N LEU A 96 52.67 20.43 16.64
CA LEU A 96 52.02 21.01 17.82
C LEU A 96 52.55 20.40 19.12
N ARG A 97 52.97 21.25 20.05
CA ARG A 97 53.37 20.84 21.41
C ARG A 97 52.24 21.14 22.41
N VAL A 98 51.09 20.49 22.22
CA VAL A 98 49.87 20.69 23.01
C VAL A 98 49.30 19.33 23.40
N GLU A 99 48.77 19.19 24.63
CA GLU A 99 48.14 17.93 25.06
C GLU A 99 46.94 17.59 24.16
N ALA A 100 46.88 16.34 23.71
CA ALA A 100 45.78 15.85 22.89
C ALA A 100 44.46 15.96 23.68
N GLY A 101 43.39 16.43 23.03
CA GLY A 101 42.07 16.62 23.65
C GLY A 101 41.66 18.07 23.86
N GLU A 102 42.61 19.00 23.89
CA GLU A 102 42.36 20.45 23.97
C GLU A 102 42.54 21.16 22.60
N VAL A 103 42.97 20.39 21.59
CA VAL A 103 43.10 20.81 20.19
C VAL A 103 41.85 20.41 19.40
N LEU A 104 41.29 21.40 18.69
CA LEU A 104 40.07 21.27 17.92
C LEU A 104 40.31 21.46 16.43
N VAL A 105 39.63 20.64 15.62
CA VAL A 105 39.65 20.70 14.16
C VAL A 105 38.22 20.89 13.68
N PRO A 106 37.96 21.72 12.64
CA PRO A 106 36.62 21.86 12.07
C PRO A 106 36.05 20.52 11.59
N LEU A 107 34.81 20.20 11.96
CA LEU A 107 34.12 18.98 11.51
C LEU A 107 33.90 19.04 9.98
N PRO A 108 34.35 18.02 9.21
CA PRO A 108 34.18 17.99 7.76
C PRO A 108 32.72 18.10 7.35
N VAL A 109 32.44 18.96 6.35
CA VAL A 109 31.06 19.26 5.90
C VAL A 109 30.33 18.00 5.43
N LEU A 110 31.04 17.06 4.80
CA LEU A 110 30.46 15.80 4.30
C LEU A 110 29.93 14.86 5.40
N GLU A 111 30.39 15.02 6.65
CA GLU A 111 29.94 14.21 7.79
C GLU A 111 28.78 14.87 8.57
N ARG A 112 28.42 16.12 8.22
CA ARG A 112 27.35 16.85 8.91
C ARG A 112 25.95 16.30 8.61
N ASP A 113 25.71 15.83 7.38
CA ASP A 113 24.34 15.60 6.90
C ASP A 113 23.89 14.13 6.92
N VAL A 114 24.79 13.15 6.84
CA VAL A 114 24.41 11.72 6.80
C VAL A 114 25.19 10.93 7.84
N LYS A 115 24.50 10.58 8.92
CA LYS A 115 25.04 9.64 9.92
C LYS A 115 25.34 8.30 9.23
N ARG A 116 26.59 7.84 9.30
CA ARG A 116 27.06 6.54 8.75
C ARG A 116 26.09 5.39 9.01
N ARG A 117 25.53 5.32 10.22
CA ARG A 117 24.55 4.30 10.61
C ARG A 117 23.30 4.31 9.73
N ALA A 118 22.75 5.50 9.43
CA ALA A 118 21.56 5.64 8.60
C ALA A 118 21.81 5.18 7.16
N PHE A 119 22.98 5.51 6.59
CA PHE A 119 23.37 5.02 5.26
C PHE A 119 23.39 3.49 5.20
N PHE A 120 24.07 2.83 6.14
CA PHE A 120 24.17 1.37 6.14
C PHE A 120 22.81 0.71 6.41
N THR A 121 21.98 1.25 7.31
CA THR A 121 20.63 0.74 7.53
C THR A 121 19.78 0.80 6.26
N ASN A 122 19.80 1.93 5.55
CA ASN A 122 19.05 2.09 4.30
C ASN A 122 19.55 1.16 3.20
N LEU A 123 20.87 0.98 3.07
CA LEU A 123 21.47 0.05 2.12
C LEU A 123 21.05 -1.40 2.42
N THR A 124 21.09 -1.82 3.69
CA THR A 124 20.62 -3.15 4.10
C THR A 124 19.15 -3.37 3.77
N HIS A 125 18.28 -2.38 3.99
CA HIS A 125 16.88 -2.47 3.59
C HIS A 125 16.73 -2.59 2.07
N ALA A 126 17.47 -1.80 1.29
CA ALA A 126 17.40 -1.85 -0.17
C ALA A 126 17.81 -3.23 -0.71
N VAL A 127 18.94 -3.78 -0.23
CA VAL A 127 19.40 -5.12 -0.60
C VAL A 127 18.41 -6.19 -0.14
N GLY A 128 17.88 -6.07 1.08
CA GLY A 128 16.88 -6.99 1.64
C GLY A 128 15.60 -7.03 0.81
N ILE A 129 15.09 -5.89 0.36
CA ILE A 129 13.92 -5.81 -0.53
C ILE A 129 14.22 -6.48 -1.87
N LEU A 130 15.39 -6.19 -2.45
CA LEU A 130 15.79 -6.72 -3.75
C LEU A 130 15.96 -8.25 -3.74
N MET A 131 16.39 -8.82 -2.62
CA MET A 131 16.45 -10.27 -2.41
C MET A 131 15.09 -10.89 -2.05
N GLY A 132 14.26 -10.19 -1.25
CA GLY A 132 12.98 -10.71 -0.78
C GLY A 132 11.88 -10.70 -1.85
N LEU A 133 11.86 -9.69 -2.73
CA LEU A 133 10.80 -9.50 -3.72
C LEU A 133 10.70 -10.67 -4.73
N PRO A 134 11.81 -11.18 -5.31
CA PRO A 134 11.77 -12.36 -6.18
C PRO A 134 11.28 -13.64 -5.50
N LEU A 135 11.45 -13.78 -4.19
CA LEU A 135 10.96 -14.94 -3.44
C LEU A 135 9.45 -14.84 -3.15
N VAL A 136 8.97 -13.63 -2.81
CA VAL A 136 7.55 -13.40 -2.49
C VAL A 136 6.68 -13.33 -3.76
N TYR A 137 7.21 -12.76 -4.84
CA TYR A 137 6.46 -12.57 -6.10
C TYR A 137 5.80 -13.84 -6.66
N PRO A 138 6.50 -15.00 -6.83
CA PRO A 138 5.85 -16.19 -7.39
C PRO A 138 4.74 -16.73 -6.49
N VAL A 139 4.89 -16.66 -5.17
CA VAL A 139 3.86 -17.08 -4.21
C VAL A 139 2.64 -16.16 -4.30
N LEU A 140 2.88 -14.85 -4.27
CA LEU A 140 1.80 -13.86 -4.38
C LEU A 140 1.08 -13.98 -5.73
N LYS A 141 1.83 -14.10 -6.84
CA LYS A 141 1.28 -14.31 -8.18
C LYS A 141 0.46 -15.59 -8.26
N TYR A 142 0.93 -16.68 -7.65
CA TYR A 142 0.21 -17.95 -7.62
C TYR A 142 -1.10 -17.83 -6.84
N LEU A 143 -1.08 -17.21 -5.65
CA LEU A 143 -2.26 -16.98 -4.81
C LEU A 143 -3.27 -16.04 -5.48
N MET A 144 -2.80 -15.03 -6.23
CA MET A 144 -3.67 -14.09 -6.94
C MET A 144 -4.16 -14.61 -8.30
N LYS A 145 -3.61 -15.71 -8.84
CA LYS A 145 -3.99 -16.27 -10.15
C LYS A 145 -5.51 -16.49 -10.31
N PRO A 146 -6.27 -17.01 -9.33
CA PRO A 146 -7.72 -17.20 -9.47
C PRO A 146 -8.49 -15.91 -9.73
N MET A 147 -7.99 -14.77 -9.22
CA MET A 147 -8.62 -13.46 -9.41
C MET A 147 -8.53 -12.95 -10.85
N TYR A 148 -7.57 -13.47 -11.63
CA TYR A 148 -7.31 -13.05 -13.01
C TYR A 148 -7.72 -14.08 -14.06
N GLN A 149 -8.33 -15.21 -13.67
CA GLN A 149 -8.81 -16.18 -14.64
C GLN A 149 -10.07 -15.65 -15.36
N PRO A 150 -10.18 -15.84 -16.68
CA PRO A 150 -11.41 -15.50 -17.39
C PRO A 150 -12.56 -16.38 -16.88
N PHE A 151 -13.78 -15.84 -16.87
CA PHE A 151 -14.95 -16.64 -16.56
C PHE A 151 -15.13 -17.76 -17.58
N ASP A 152 -15.50 -18.94 -17.08
CA ASP A 152 -15.99 -20.02 -17.93
C ASP A 152 -17.35 -19.61 -18.52
N ASN A 153 -17.37 -19.44 -19.85
CA ASN A 153 -18.57 -19.12 -20.62
C ASN A 153 -19.05 -20.32 -21.46
N GLY A 154 -18.60 -21.54 -21.12
CA GLY A 154 -19.01 -22.76 -21.78
C GLY A 154 -20.51 -23.05 -21.60
N TRP A 155 -21.12 -23.61 -22.65
CA TRP A 155 -22.49 -24.10 -22.59
C TRP A 155 -22.54 -25.45 -21.87
N ILE A 156 -23.44 -25.56 -20.91
CA ILE A 156 -23.66 -26.77 -20.11
C ILE A 156 -25.05 -27.29 -20.40
N LYS A 157 -25.13 -28.55 -20.82
CA LYS A 157 -26.40 -29.27 -20.96
C LYS A 157 -26.96 -29.57 -19.57
N ILE A 158 -28.16 -29.06 -19.30
CA ILE A 158 -28.86 -29.21 -18.01
C ILE A 158 -30.04 -30.18 -18.07
N GLY A 159 -30.57 -30.45 -19.27
CA GLY A 159 -31.72 -31.33 -19.45
C GLY A 159 -32.33 -31.23 -20.84
N ASN A 160 -33.62 -31.54 -20.94
CA ASN A 160 -34.38 -31.51 -22.19
C ASN A 160 -35.72 -30.79 -21.98
N VAL A 161 -36.17 -30.05 -22.99
CA VAL A 161 -37.41 -29.26 -22.96
C VAL A 161 -38.66 -30.10 -22.68
N ALA A 162 -38.66 -31.40 -23.02
CA ALA A 162 -39.78 -32.30 -22.80
C ALA A 162 -40.18 -32.45 -21.31
N ARG A 163 -39.28 -32.09 -20.38
CA ARG A 163 -39.58 -32.05 -18.94
C ARG A 163 -40.48 -30.88 -18.54
N ILE A 164 -40.59 -29.85 -19.37
CA ILE A 164 -41.39 -28.64 -19.11
C ILE A 164 -42.71 -28.79 -19.88
N LYS A 165 -43.76 -29.19 -19.17
CA LYS A 165 -45.08 -29.50 -19.76
C LYS A 165 -46.07 -28.34 -19.70
N THR A 166 -45.92 -27.47 -18.70
CA THR A 166 -46.89 -26.42 -18.37
C THR A 166 -46.21 -25.07 -18.46
N ASP A 167 -46.93 -24.10 -19.02
CA ASP A 167 -46.45 -22.73 -19.14
C ASP A 167 -46.46 -22.04 -17.77
N ASP A 168 -45.52 -21.12 -17.55
CA ASP A 168 -45.32 -20.34 -16.33
C ASP A 168 -45.04 -21.15 -15.05
N VAL A 169 -44.73 -22.43 -15.17
CA VAL A 169 -44.32 -23.29 -14.05
C VAL A 169 -42.80 -23.47 -14.02
N GLY A 170 -42.19 -23.11 -12.89
CA GLY A 170 -40.75 -23.30 -12.67
C GLY A 170 -40.37 -24.78 -12.52
N VAL A 171 -39.50 -25.28 -13.40
CA VAL A 171 -38.94 -26.64 -13.34
C VAL A 171 -37.47 -26.57 -12.92
N GLN A 172 -37.09 -27.34 -11.88
CA GLN A 172 -35.71 -27.40 -11.41
C GLN A 172 -34.90 -28.42 -12.23
N PHE A 173 -33.77 -27.96 -12.74
CA PHE A 173 -32.72 -28.82 -13.29
C PHE A 173 -31.51 -28.77 -12.37
N LYS A 174 -30.91 -29.95 -12.12
CA LYS A 174 -29.68 -30.08 -11.36
C LYS A 174 -28.58 -30.52 -12.32
N PHE A 175 -27.41 -29.95 -12.18
CA PHE A 175 -26.25 -30.26 -13.00
C PHE A 175 -24.99 -30.19 -12.14
N LYS A 176 -23.97 -30.94 -12.54
CA LYS A 176 -22.67 -30.95 -11.87
C LYS A 176 -21.73 -30.00 -12.60
N LYS A 177 -21.05 -29.15 -11.85
CA LYS A 177 -19.98 -28.30 -12.38
C LYS A 177 -18.65 -28.74 -11.77
N LYS A 178 -17.67 -28.99 -12.63
CA LYS A 178 -16.28 -29.21 -12.19
C LYS A 178 -15.66 -27.86 -11.88
N VAL A 179 -15.19 -27.69 -10.65
CA VAL A 179 -14.52 -26.48 -10.19
C VAL A 179 -13.12 -26.85 -9.72
N LYS A 180 -12.14 -26.08 -10.17
CA LYS A 180 -10.74 -26.21 -9.77
C LYS A 180 -10.31 -24.96 -9.00
N GLU A 181 -10.39 -25.02 -7.69
CA GLU A 181 -9.99 -23.90 -6.83
C GLU A 181 -8.50 -23.98 -6.51
N ALA A 182 -7.70 -23.09 -7.10
CA ALA A 182 -6.27 -22.90 -6.79
C ALA A 182 -5.46 -24.19 -6.56
N PHE A 183 -5.31 -24.61 -5.30
CA PHE A 183 -4.52 -25.76 -4.84
C PHE A 183 -5.37 -26.98 -4.45
N MET A 184 -6.70 -26.86 -4.44
CA MET A 184 -7.61 -27.96 -4.14
C MET A 184 -7.77 -28.89 -5.37
N PRO A 185 -7.97 -30.20 -5.13
CA PRO A 185 -8.32 -31.12 -6.20
C PRO A 185 -9.61 -30.66 -6.90
N GLU A 186 -9.78 -31.07 -8.16
CA GLU A 186 -11.00 -30.79 -8.89
C GLU A 186 -12.20 -31.37 -8.15
N ALA A 187 -13.13 -30.50 -7.79
CA ALA A 187 -14.34 -30.86 -7.07
C ALA A 187 -15.53 -30.78 -8.03
N GLU A 188 -16.47 -31.73 -7.90
CA GLU A 188 -17.77 -31.64 -8.55
C GLU A 188 -18.77 -31.00 -7.58
N ILE A 189 -19.30 -29.84 -7.96
CA ILE A 189 -20.32 -29.14 -7.18
C ILE A 189 -21.67 -29.37 -7.84
N ASP A 190 -22.63 -29.84 -7.05
CA ASP A 190 -24.03 -29.91 -7.47
C ASP A 190 -24.64 -28.52 -7.49
N LYS A 191 -25.01 -28.05 -8.68
CA LYS A 191 -25.70 -26.79 -8.90
C LYS A 191 -27.11 -27.03 -9.41
N ASN A 192 -27.95 -26.01 -9.28
CA ASN A 192 -29.30 -26.05 -9.81
C ASN A 192 -29.64 -24.75 -10.54
N VAL A 193 -30.54 -24.89 -11.51
CA VAL A 193 -31.12 -23.82 -12.30
C VAL A 193 -32.63 -24.04 -12.39
N TRP A 194 -33.38 -22.95 -12.41
CA TRP A 194 -34.82 -22.98 -12.64
C TRP A 194 -35.08 -22.58 -14.09
N VAL A 195 -35.82 -23.39 -14.83
CA VAL A 195 -36.24 -23.06 -16.19
C VAL A 195 -37.75 -23.10 -16.25
N LEU A 196 -38.35 -22.09 -16.87
CA LEU A 196 -39.78 -22.07 -17.17
C LEU A 196 -39.99 -21.88 -18.67
N LYS A 197 -41.09 -22.43 -19.18
CA LYS A 197 -41.64 -22.05 -20.48
C LYS A 197 -42.59 -20.89 -20.21
N ALA A 198 -42.20 -19.68 -20.58
CA ALA A 198 -42.93 -18.46 -20.26
C ALA A 198 -44.06 -18.21 -21.25
N SER A 199 -45.24 -17.82 -20.75
CA SER A 199 -46.29 -17.26 -21.61
C SER A 199 -45.87 -15.89 -22.15
N ALA A 200 -46.54 -15.42 -23.20
CA ALA A 200 -46.28 -14.10 -23.78
C ALA A 200 -46.36 -12.97 -22.74
N ALA A 201 -47.28 -13.09 -21.76
CA ALA A 201 -47.41 -12.13 -20.67
C ALA A 201 -46.20 -12.15 -19.71
N THR A 202 -45.63 -13.32 -19.43
CA THR A 202 -44.44 -13.45 -18.60
C THR A 202 -43.18 -12.98 -19.34
N LEU A 203 -43.05 -13.29 -20.63
CA LEU A 203 -41.96 -12.79 -21.46
C LEU A 203 -41.95 -11.25 -21.49
N GLU A 204 -43.11 -10.62 -21.67
CA GLU A 204 -43.20 -9.15 -21.65
C GLU A 204 -42.82 -8.56 -20.29
N LYS A 205 -43.19 -9.20 -19.17
CA LYS A 205 -42.77 -8.75 -17.83
C LYS A 205 -41.25 -8.81 -17.63
N VAL A 206 -40.60 -9.85 -18.17
CA VAL A 206 -39.16 -10.09 -17.99
C VAL A 206 -38.32 -9.24 -18.92
N TYR A 207 -38.65 -9.24 -20.21
CA TYR A 207 -37.86 -8.57 -21.25
C TYR A 207 -38.31 -7.14 -21.51
N LYS A 208 -39.58 -6.79 -21.27
CA LYS A 208 -40.15 -5.46 -21.52
C LYS A 208 -39.87 -4.96 -22.95
N GLY A 209 -40.06 -5.86 -23.92
CA GLY A 209 -39.74 -5.62 -25.33
C GLY A 209 -38.26 -5.43 -25.67
N LYS A 210 -37.31 -5.74 -24.77
CA LYS A 210 -35.87 -5.57 -24.99
C LYS A 210 -35.10 -6.88 -24.90
N ASP A 211 -34.07 -6.97 -25.73
CA ASP A 211 -33.07 -8.02 -25.67
C ASP A 211 -32.30 -7.96 -24.34
N MET A 212 -31.93 -9.13 -23.83
CA MET A 212 -31.16 -9.26 -22.60
C MET A 212 -29.74 -9.73 -22.88
N ASP A 213 -28.82 -8.78 -22.89
CA ASP A 213 -27.40 -9.03 -23.12
C ASP A 213 -26.67 -9.51 -21.87
N PHE A 214 -25.82 -10.52 -22.05
CA PHE A 214 -24.91 -11.04 -21.05
C PHE A 214 -23.48 -10.77 -21.46
N LYS A 215 -22.72 -10.11 -20.58
CA LYS A 215 -21.33 -9.70 -20.84
C LYS A 215 -20.36 -10.35 -19.85
N ASP A 216 -19.09 -10.47 -20.26
CA ASP A 216 -17.99 -10.88 -19.37
C ASP A 216 -17.40 -9.68 -18.59
N LEU A 217 -16.37 -9.89 -17.75
CA LEU A 217 -15.70 -8.80 -17.01
C LEU A 217 -15.08 -7.74 -17.92
N SER A 218 -14.66 -8.13 -19.12
CA SER A 218 -14.08 -7.22 -20.11
C SER A 218 -15.14 -6.46 -20.93
N GLY A 219 -16.43 -6.66 -20.64
CA GLY A 219 -17.54 -6.04 -21.34
C GLY A 219 -17.85 -6.68 -22.71
N ARG A 220 -17.20 -7.79 -23.06
CA ARG A 220 -17.48 -8.52 -24.30
C ARG A 220 -18.83 -9.23 -24.19
N LEU A 221 -19.61 -9.15 -25.25
CA LEU A 221 -20.89 -9.84 -25.34
C LEU A 221 -20.65 -11.35 -25.40
N VAL A 222 -21.26 -12.08 -24.47
CA VAL A 222 -21.23 -13.54 -24.40
C VAL A 222 -22.45 -14.13 -25.10
N TRP A 223 -23.63 -13.60 -24.79
CA TRP A 223 -24.90 -14.06 -25.36
C TRP A 223 -25.99 -13.01 -25.18
N THR A 224 -27.06 -13.13 -25.97
CA THR A 224 -28.27 -12.32 -25.85
C THR A 224 -29.49 -13.22 -25.83
N ASN A 225 -30.26 -13.19 -24.74
CA ASN A 225 -31.59 -13.81 -24.74
C ASN A 225 -32.59 -12.85 -25.39
N LYS A 226 -33.40 -13.38 -26.30
CA LYS A 226 -34.40 -12.60 -27.03
C LYS A 226 -35.79 -12.73 -26.40
N PRO A 227 -36.65 -11.70 -26.51
CA PRO A 227 -37.99 -11.70 -25.94
C PRO A 227 -38.96 -12.71 -26.59
N ASP A 228 -38.70 -13.12 -27.84
CA ASP A 228 -39.48 -14.12 -28.57
C ASP A 228 -39.11 -15.58 -28.20
N PHE A 229 -38.03 -15.77 -27.45
CA PHE A 229 -37.59 -17.09 -27.02
C PHE A 229 -38.41 -17.57 -25.82
N PRO A 230 -39.12 -18.72 -25.91
CA PRO A 230 -40.15 -19.10 -24.94
C PRO A 230 -39.61 -19.62 -23.60
N TYR A 231 -38.29 -19.76 -23.43
CA TYR A 231 -37.71 -20.29 -22.20
C TYR A 231 -36.93 -19.21 -21.46
N ILE A 232 -37.13 -19.17 -20.14
CA ILE A 232 -36.37 -18.31 -19.24
C ILE A 232 -35.67 -19.20 -18.22
N ALA A 233 -34.36 -19.02 -18.08
CA ALA A 233 -33.56 -19.70 -17.07
C ALA A 233 -33.16 -18.71 -15.97
N PHE A 234 -33.36 -19.09 -14.71
CA PHE A 234 -32.93 -18.35 -13.54
C PHE A 234 -31.90 -19.14 -12.74
N SER A 235 -30.87 -18.45 -12.23
CA SER A 235 -29.91 -19.01 -11.29
C SER A 235 -30.62 -19.61 -10.07
N GLY A 236 -30.16 -20.76 -9.59
CA GLY A 236 -30.68 -21.39 -8.38
C GLY A 236 -30.43 -20.61 -7.08
N LYS A 237 -29.68 -19.50 -7.13
CA LYS A 237 -29.29 -18.69 -5.97
C LYS A 237 -30.19 -17.46 -5.82
N CYS A 238 -30.69 -17.24 -4.61
CA CYS A 238 -31.47 -16.06 -4.24
C CYS A 238 -30.59 -14.80 -4.21
N PRO A 239 -30.98 -13.69 -4.86
CA PRO A 239 -30.23 -12.42 -4.86
C PRO A 239 -29.99 -11.78 -3.48
N HIS A 240 -30.69 -12.22 -2.43
CA HIS A 240 -30.49 -11.71 -1.07
C HIS A 240 -29.14 -12.13 -0.50
N LEU A 241 -28.96 -13.42 -0.22
CA LEU A 241 -27.74 -13.98 0.41
C LEU A 241 -27.25 -15.28 -0.24
N GLY A 242 -27.75 -15.62 -1.44
CA GLY A 242 -27.28 -16.78 -2.21
C GLY A 242 -27.93 -18.12 -1.87
N CYS A 243 -28.91 -18.16 -0.96
CA CYS A 243 -29.64 -19.40 -0.64
C CYS A 243 -30.37 -20.00 -1.86
N GLY A 244 -30.49 -21.33 -1.88
CA GLY A 244 -31.40 -22.02 -2.80
C GLY A 244 -32.88 -21.71 -2.50
N TYR A 245 -33.67 -21.51 -3.54
CA TYR A 245 -35.12 -21.29 -3.44
C TYR A 245 -35.92 -22.35 -4.22
N LYS A 246 -37.23 -22.45 -3.94
CA LYS A 246 -38.11 -23.48 -4.52
C LYS A 246 -39.37 -22.88 -5.15
N TRP A 247 -39.86 -23.51 -6.22
CA TRP A 247 -41.21 -23.27 -6.74
C TRP A 247 -42.27 -23.85 -5.78
N ARG A 248 -43.24 -23.04 -5.35
CA ARG A 248 -44.27 -23.41 -4.38
C ARG A 248 -45.59 -22.70 -4.68
N LYS A 249 -46.70 -23.32 -4.27
CA LYS A 249 -48.02 -22.69 -4.25
C LYS A 249 -48.20 -21.94 -2.92
N HIS A 250 -48.08 -20.62 -2.96
CA HIS A 250 -48.40 -19.73 -1.85
C HIS A 250 -49.92 -19.57 -1.69
N LYS A 251 -50.38 -19.45 -0.43
CA LYS A 251 -51.82 -19.42 -0.11
C LYS A 251 -52.56 -18.24 -0.75
N LEU A 252 -51.93 -17.07 -0.81
CA LEU A 252 -52.53 -15.83 -1.31
C LEU A 252 -52.05 -15.43 -2.71
N LEU A 253 -50.85 -15.84 -3.09
CA LEU A 253 -50.16 -15.34 -4.30
C LEU A 253 -50.14 -16.37 -5.44
N GLY A 254 -50.68 -17.58 -5.22
CA GLY A 254 -50.62 -18.66 -6.20
C GLY A 254 -49.21 -19.23 -6.32
N GLU A 255 -48.81 -19.64 -7.52
CA GLU A 255 -47.51 -20.23 -7.76
C GLU A 255 -46.39 -19.18 -7.81
N VAL A 256 -45.37 -19.36 -6.97
CA VAL A 256 -44.28 -18.40 -6.76
C VAL A 256 -42.95 -19.12 -6.51
N PHE A 257 -41.85 -18.42 -6.76
CA PHE A 257 -40.56 -18.80 -6.20
C PHE A 257 -40.47 -18.31 -4.75
N LEU A 258 -40.21 -19.23 -3.82
CA LEU A 258 -40.08 -18.94 -2.40
C LEU A 258 -38.69 -19.32 -1.90
N CYS A 259 -37.97 -18.34 -1.36
CA CYS A 259 -36.70 -18.55 -0.66
C CYS A 259 -36.96 -18.76 0.84
N PRO A 260 -36.64 -19.95 1.41
CA PRO A 260 -36.98 -20.26 2.79
C PRO A 260 -36.08 -19.56 3.83
N CYS A 261 -34.92 -19.01 3.43
CA CYS A 261 -33.97 -18.44 4.38
C CYS A 261 -34.48 -17.16 5.06
N HIS A 262 -35.02 -16.22 4.26
CA HIS A 262 -35.52 -14.92 4.74
C HIS A 262 -36.84 -14.54 4.07
N LEU A 263 -37.56 -15.53 3.54
CA LEU A 263 -38.91 -15.41 2.97
C LEU A 263 -39.03 -14.42 1.80
N SER A 264 -37.98 -14.27 0.98
CA SER A 264 -38.12 -13.56 -0.29
C SER A 264 -39.02 -14.34 -1.25
N ILE A 265 -40.03 -13.66 -1.78
CA ILE A 265 -41.04 -14.21 -2.69
C ILE A 265 -40.88 -13.55 -4.05
N TYR A 266 -40.92 -14.34 -5.12
CA TYR A 266 -40.85 -13.86 -6.49
C TYR A 266 -41.97 -14.46 -7.34
N ASP A 267 -42.44 -13.69 -8.32
CA ASP A 267 -43.38 -14.20 -9.31
C ASP A 267 -42.70 -15.13 -10.34
N ALA A 268 -43.48 -15.68 -11.28
CA ALA A 268 -42.97 -16.52 -12.37
C ALA A 268 -41.91 -15.83 -13.25
N GLY A 269 -41.97 -14.50 -13.38
CA GLY A 269 -40.97 -13.69 -14.07
C GLY A 269 -39.76 -13.34 -13.21
N GLY A 270 -39.69 -13.84 -11.97
CA GLY A 270 -38.60 -13.59 -11.04
C GLY A 270 -38.62 -12.19 -10.40
N LYS A 271 -39.67 -11.39 -10.59
CA LYS A 271 -39.82 -10.09 -9.93
C LYS A 271 -40.08 -10.31 -8.43
N VAL A 272 -39.40 -9.53 -7.59
CA VAL A 272 -39.65 -9.52 -6.14
C VAL A 272 -41.10 -9.08 -5.88
N LEU A 273 -41.84 -9.92 -5.17
CA LEU A 273 -43.17 -9.63 -4.64
C LEU A 273 -43.08 -9.18 -3.17
N ASP A 274 -42.25 -9.85 -2.38
CA ASP A 274 -42.07 -9.57 -0.96
C ASP A 274 -40.69 -10.05 -0.44
N GLY A 275 -40.32 -9.58 0.74
CA GLY A 275 -39.10 -9.95 1.46
C GLY A 275 -37.86 -9.11 1.12
N PRO A 276 -36.70 -9.44 1.71
CA PRO A 276 -35.53 -8.56 1.75
C PRO A 276 -34.65 -8.58 0.48
N ALA A 277 -35.08 -9.26 -0.59
CA ALA A 277 -34.26 -9.40 -1.78
C ALA A 277 -34.08 -8.04 -2.49
N PRO A 278 -32.85 -7.60 -2.75
CA PRO A 278 -32.60 -6.25 -3.28
C PRO A 278 -32.93 -6.09 -4.77
N ARG A 279 -33.20 -7.18 -5.49
CA ARG A 279 -33.44 -7.22 -6.93
C ARG A 279 -34.14 -8.51 -7.38
N PRO A 280 -34.70 -8.56 -8.61
CA PRO A 280 -35.27 -9.77 -9.22
C PRO A 280 -34.27 -10.93 -9.32
N LEU A 281 -34.78 -12.14 -9.52
CA LEU A 281 -33.99 -13.35 -9.78
C LEU A 281 -33.02 -13.14 -10.95
N ASP A 282 -31.88 -13.84 -10.90
CA ASP A 282 -30.83 -13.72 -11.89
C ASP A 282 -31.13 -14.57 -13.13
N PRO A 283 -31.48 -13.97 -14.29
CA PRO A 283 -31.61 -14.71 -15.52
C PRO A 283 -30.24 -15.19 -15.99
N LEU A 284 -30.22 -16.30 -16.72
CA LEU A 284 -29.03 -16.89 -17.32
C LEU A 284 -29.18 -16.97 -18.84
N PRO A 285 -28.06 -16.96 -19.60
CA PRO A 285 -28.07 -17.34 -21.00
C PRO A 285 -28.68 -18.73 -21.16
N VAL A 286 -29.64 -18.86 -22.05
CA VAL A 286 -30.33 -20.12 -22.31
C VAL A 286 -30.49 -20.30 -23.81
N ARG A 287 -30.31 -21.55 -24.25
CA ARG A 287 -30.63 -21.98 -25.61
C ARG A 287 -31.17 -23.39 -25.62
N VAL A 288 -31.82 -23.74 -26.71
CA VAL A 288 -32.29 -25.11 -26.98
C VAL A 288 -31.56 -25.62 -28.21
N SER A 289 -30.89 -26.76 -28.09
CA SER A 289 -30.22 -27.44 -29.19
C SER A 289 -31.25 -28.08 -30.14
N ALA A 290 -30.87 -28.42 -31.37
CA ALA A 290 -31.78 -29.03 -32.35
C ALA A 290 -32.47 -30.31 -31.85
N ASN A 291 -31.84 -31.04 -30.93
CA ASN A 291 -32.36 -32.26 -30.31
C ASN A 291 -33.30 -32.00 -29.11
N GLY A 292 -33.65 -30.74 -28.83
CA GLY A 292 -34.47 -30.33 -27.68
C GLY A 292 -33.71 -30.25 -26.36
N ASP A 293 -32.38 -30.35 -26.38
CA ASP A 293 -31.56 -30.23 -25.18
C ASP A 293 -31.52 -28.77 -24.69
N LEU A 294 -31.75 -28.58 -23.40
CA LEU A 294 -31.62 -27.30 -22.73
C LEU A 294 -30.17 -27.10 -22.30
N GLU A 295 -29.59 -25.99 -22.74
CA GLU A 295 -28.24 -25.58 -22.40
C GLU A 295 -28.25 -24.18 -21.80
N ILE A 296 -27.37 -23.97 -20.82
CA ILE A 296 -27.15 -22.66 -20.21
C ILE A 296 -25.67 -22.32 -20.14
N ILE A 297 -25.37 -21.04 -19.98
CA ILE A 297 -24.06 -20.61 -19.47
C ILE A 297 -24.24 -20.32 -17.98
N ASP A 298 -23.49 -21.02 -17.13
CA ASP A 298 -23.55 -20.83 -15.69
C ASP A 298 -22.88 -19.50 -15.30
N MET A 299 -23.70 -18.50 -14.98
CA MET A 299 -23.26 -17.20 -14.49
C MET A 299 -23.66 -17.02 -13.03
N GLU A 300 -22.69 -16.66 -12.20
CA GLU A 300 -22.94 -16.28 -10.82
C GLU A 300 -22.96 -14.76 -10.67
N PHE A 301 -23.82 -14.27 -9.78
CA PHE A 301 -23.95 -12.84 -9.51
C PHE A 301 -23.82 -12.57 -8.02
N LYS A 302 -23.24 -11.43 -7.66
CA LYS A 302 -23.06 -11.00 -6.28
C LYS A 302 -24.43 -10.85 -5.59
N ALA A 303 -24.62 -11.57 -4.51
CA ALA A 303 -25.78 -11.45 -3.64
C ALA A 303 -25.71 -10.16 -2.79
N GLY A 304 -26.85 -9.71 -2.29
CA GLY A 304 -26.96 -8.57 -1.36
C GLY A 304 -26.83 -7.20 -2.01
N THR A 305 -26.74 -7.14 -3.35
CA THR A 305 -26.58 -5.87 -4.10
C THR A 305 -27.73 -5.68 -5.08
N LYS A 306 -28.14 -4.42 -5.30
CA LYS A 306 -29.17 -4.07 -6.30
C LYS A 306 -28.69 -4.26 -7.74
N ALA A 307 -27.39 -4.13 -7.96
CA ALA A 307 -26.76 -4.34 -9.26
C ALA A 307 -26.49 -5.83 -9.52
N ARG A 308 -26.65 -6.27 -10.78
CA ARG A 308 -26.22 -7.60 -11.21
C ARG A 308 -24.74 -7.56 -11.57
N VAL A 309 -23.88 -7.77 -10.57
CA VAL A 309 -22.43 -7.85 -10.76
C VAL A 309 -22.05 -9.32 -10.88
N ARG A 310 -21.54 -9.75 -12.03
CA ARG A 310 -21.09 -11.13 -12.25
C ARG A 310 -19.85 -11.44 -11.39
N ILE A 311 -19.83 -12.62 -10.77
CA ILE A 311 -18.73 -13.13 -9.95
C ILE A 311 -18.22 -14.47 -10.50
N VAL A 312 -17.00 -14.85 -10.10
CA VAL A 312 -16.29 -16.08 -10.53
C VAL A 312 -16.97 -17.29 -9.90
#